data_AF-A0A1C0VCX2-F1
#
_entry.id   AF-A0A1C0VCX2-F1
#
_cell.length_a   1.000
_cell.length_b   1.000
_cell.length_c   1.000
_cell.angle_alpha   90.00
_cell.angle_beta   90.00
_cell.angle_gamma   90.00
#
_symmetry.space_group_name_H-M   'P 1'
#
loop_
_entity.id
_entity.type
_entity.pdbx_description
1 polymer ?
#
loop_
_entity_poly.entity_id
_entity_poly.type
_entity_poly.pdbx_seq_one_letter_code
_entity_poly.pdbx_strand_id
1 'polypeptide(L)'
;MIIKALSSRFAIALLAVATGLLTQATVASQDLQRRELPFLQAEVNADKTPVKVALPTLAQVFLKGNSSKIGQVIVIDSQGQKLVLKHQSGQTLSLPLGQVEKVVFKDGNVFYRSDGRMVYRGNSNEPVGKQDSWDNIPLNDFKLGDANKGQGEVTLGPPVVDEDKLEGIRLVARNSQFVVDEMQFNLPKKTMMIKATPY
;
A
#
# COMPACT_ATOMS: atom_id res chain seq x y z
N MET A 1 47.66 -38.17 11.99
CA MET A 1 46.84 -38.88 13.01
C MET A 1 47.53 -38.77 14.36
N ILE A 2 46.90 -38.10 15.32
CA ILE A 2 47.04 -38.24 16.79
C ILE A 2 46.00 -37.27 17.41
N ILE A 3 45.41 -37.63 18.54
CA ILE A 3 44.31 -36.90 19.19
C ILE A 3 44.71 -36.52 20.62
N LYS A 4 44.41 -35.28 21.05
CA LYS A 4 44.20 -34.85 22.46
C LYS A 4 43.83 -33.36 22.50
N ALA A 5 43.22 -32.83 23.57
CA ALA A 5 41.85 -33.05 24.06
C ALA A 5 41.58 -32.20 25.33
N LEU A 6 40.36 -31.67 25.44
CA LEU A 6 39.66 -31.32 26.70
C LEU A 6 40.07 -30.05 27.51
N SER A 7 39.15 -29.68 28.41
CA SER A 7 39.16 -28.61 29.42
C SER A 7 38.92 -27.16 28.92
N SER A 8 38.26 -26.27 29.68
CA SER A 8 37.59 -26.44 30.98
C SER A 8 36.28 -25.64 31.06
N ARG A 9 35.39 -26.02 32.00
CA ARG A 9 34.26 -25.20 32.46
C ARG A 9 34.65 -24.54 33.78
N PHE A 10 34.30 -23.27 33.97
CA PHE A 10 34.28 -22.64 35.29
C PHE A 10 32.94 -21.96 35.53
N ALA A 11 32.35 -22.27 36.68
CA ALA A 11 31.22 -21.56 37.25
C ALA A 11 31.56 -21.34 38.73
N ILE A 12 31.51 -20.09 39.19
CA ILE A 12 31.65 -19.73 40.60
C ILE A 12 30.56 -18.73 40.89
N ALA A 13 29.68 -19.07 41.82
CA ALA A 13 28.72 -18.13 42.41
C ALA A 13 29.28 -17.61 43.73
N LEU A 14 28.97 -16.37 44.08
CA LEU A 14 29.25 -15.82 45.40
C LEU A 14 28.05 -14.97 45.84
N LEU A 15 27.53 -15.31 47.02
CA LEU A 15 26.38 -14.67 47.65
C LEU A 15 26.88 -13.78 48.80
N ALA A 16 26.36 -12.56 48.91
CA ALA A 16 26.59 -11.69 50.05
C ALA A 16 25.24 -11.15 50.55
N VAL A 17 24.99 -11.29 51.85
CA VAL A 17 23.75 -10.86 52.50
C VAL A 17 24.05 -9.63 53.36
N ALA A 18 23.20 -8.61 53.27
CA ALA A 18 23.23 -7.45 54.15
C ALA A 18 21.83 -7.19 54.70
N THR A 19 21.67 -7.26 56.02
CA THR A 19 20.46 -6.91 56.76
C THR A 19 20.65 -5.57 57.46
N GLY A 20 19.62 -4.71 57.45
CA GLY A 20 19.67 -3.39 58.08
C GLY A 20 18.26 -2.87 58.41
N LEU A 21 18.10 -2.29 59.60
CA LEU A 21 16.83 -1.83 60.18
C LEU A 21 17.09 -0.64 61.13
N LEU A 22 16.12 0.22 61.47
CA LEU A 22 14.73 0.28 60.98
C LEU A 22 14.59 1.47 59.98
N THR A 23 13.74 2.50 60.01
CA THR A 23 12.63 3.00 60.85
C THR A 23 11.50 3.54 59.94
N GLN A 24 10.43 4.09 60.50
CA GLN A 24 9.27 4.62 59.75
C GLN A 24 9.31 6.15 59.61
N ALA A 25 8.74 6.65 58.51
CA ALA A 25 8.04 7.93 58.47
C ALA A 25 6.95 7.89 57.38
N THR A 26 5.69 7.66 57.77
CA THR A 26 4.55 7.69 56.85
C THR A 26 4.09 9.13 56.63
N VAL A 27 4.29 9.66 55.43
CA VAL A 27 3.61 10.87 54.95
C VAL A 27 2.90 10.52 53.65
N ALA A 28 1.62 10.86 53.54
CA ALA A 28 0.82 10.52 52.37
C ALA A 28 1.25 11.36 51.16
N SER A 29 1.60 10.67 50.07
CA SER A 29 1.67 11.22 48.71
C SER A 29 0.65 10.49 47.85
N GLN A 30 -0.05 11.23 47.00
CA GLN A 30 -1.31 10.78 46.39
C GLN A 30 -1.12 9.62 45.40
N ASP A 31 -2.18 8.81 45.25
CA ASP A 31 -2.27 7.70 44.30
C ASP A 31 -2.35 8.20 42.84
N LEU A 32 -1.23 8.72 42.34
CA LEU A 32 -1.00 8.93 40.91
C LEU A 32 -0.43 7.65 40.32
N GLN A 33 -1.32 6.67 40.16
CA GLN A 33 -1.07 5.46 39.40
C GLN A 33 -0.41 5.84 38.07
N ARG A 34 0.77 5.26 37.79
CA ARG A 34 1.30 5.20 36.43
C ARG A 34 0.41 4.29 35.60
N ARG A 35 -0.72 4.86 35.16
CA ARG A 35 -1.56 4.29 34.13
C ARG A 35 -0.74 4.34 32.85
N GLU A 36 -0.03 3.26 32.54
CA GLU A 36 0.74 3.14 31.31
C GLU A 36 -0.22 3.33 30.13
N LEU A 37 -0.10 4.48 29.48
CA LEU A 37 -0.98 4.90 28.39
C LEU A 37 -0.66 4.05 27.16
N PRO A 38 -1.53 3.14 26.70
CA PRO A 38 -1.24 2.29 25.53
C PRO A 38 -1.31 3.05 24.20
N PHE A 39 -1.45 4.37 24.24
CA PHE A 39 -1.87 5.22 23.13
C PHE A 39 -0.71 5.66 22.22
N LEU A 40 0.54 5.67 22.71
CA LEU A 40 1.72 6.12 21.96
C LEU A 40 2.22 5.15 20.85
N GLN A 41 1.36 4.24 20.38
CA GLN A 41 1.56 3.47 19.15
C GLN A 41 0.32 3.44 18.23
N ALA A 42 -0.74 4.20 18.53
CA ALA A 42 -1.96 4.26 17.72
C ALA A 42 -1.95 5.40 16.66
N GLU A 43 -1.22 6.48 16.93
CA GLU A 43 -1.37 7.78 16.24
C GLU A 43 -0.44 7.96 15.02
N VAL A 44 -0.44 7.00 14.10
CA VAL A 44 0.19 7.14 12.75
C VAL A 44 -0.69 6.59 11.62
N ASN A 45 -1.81 5.91 11.94
CA ASN A 45 -2.70 5.29 10.95
C ASN A 45 -4.12 5.88 10.91
N ALA A 46 -4.45 6.86 11.77
CA ALA A 46 -5.79 7.46 11.81
C ALA A 46 -6.16 8.15 10.49
N ASP A 47 -5.19 8.80 9.85
CA ASP A 47 -5.40 9.65 8.68
C ASP A 47 -5.24 8.90 7.35
N LYS A 48 -5.06 7.57 7.40
CA LYS A 48 -4.93 6.72 6.22
C LYS A 48 -6.26 6.03 5.89
N THR A 49 -6.89 6.46 4.79
CA THR A 49 -8.15 5.89 4.31
C THR A 49 -7.92 4.97 3.09
N PRO A 50 -8.44 3.74 3.06
CA PRO A 50 -8.47 2.92 1.86
C PRO A 50 -9.52 3.42 0.87
N VAL A 51 -9.11 3.70 -0.38
CA VAL A 51 -9.96 4.15 -1.47
C VAL A 51 -10.04 3.06 -2.54
N LYS A 52 -11.27 2.62 -2.85
CA LYS A 52 -11.51 1.59 -3.87
C LYS A 52 -11.31 2.17 -5.27
N VAL A 53 -10.52 1.47 -6.08
CA VAL A 53 -10.23 1.84 -7.47
C VAL A 53 -10.58 0.71 -8.43
N ALA A 54 -10.77 1.03 -9.70
CA ALA A 54 -10.89 0.05 -10.78
C ALA A 54 -9.82 0.29 -11.84
N LEU A 55 -9.11 -0.77 -12.23
CA LEU A 55 -8.23 -0.80 -13.39
C LEU A 55 -9.03 -1.33 -14.59
N PRO A 56 -9.19 -0.55 -15.68
CA PRO A 56 -9.83 -1.05 -16.89
C PRO A 56 -9.17 -2.32 -17.44
N THR A 57 -9.97 -3.16 -18.13
CA THR A 57 -9.59 -4.51 -18.57
C THR A 57 -8.47 -4.54 -19.59
N LEU A 58 -8.13 -3.41 -20.21
CA LEU A 58 -7.06 -3.28 -21.18
C LEU A 58 -6.16 -2.08 -20.84
N ALA A 59 -4.88 -2.36 -20.65
CA ALA A 59 -3.83 -1.36 -20.47
C ALA A 59 -2.86 -1.38 -21.64
N GLN A 60 -2.29 -0.21 -21.97
CA GLN A 60 -1.05 -0.10 -22.72
C GLN A 60 0.08 0.23 -21.74
N VAL A 61 0.99 -0.73 -21.53
CA VAL A 61 2.20 -0.57 -20.73
C VAL A 61 3.31 -0.08 -21.64
N PHE A 62 3.79 1.13 -21.40
CA PHE A 62 4.95 1.71 -22.06
C PHE A 62 6.22 1.28 -21.32
N LEU A 63 7.22 0.83 -22.06
CA LEU A 63 8.51 0.39 -21.57
C LEU A 63 9.59 1.38 -21.98
N LYS A 64 10.56 1.59 -21.09
CA LYS A 64 11.73 2.45 -21.35
C LYS A 64 12.43 1.99 -22.63
N GLY A 65 12.70 2.93 -23.54
CA GLY A 65 13.15 2.62 -24.90
C GLY A 65 12.02 2.49 -25.93
N ASN A 66 10.92 3.23 -25.76
CA ASN A 66 9.85 3.46 -26.74
C ASN A 66 9.10 2.20 -27.25
N SER A 67 9.19 1.06 -26.56
CA SER A 67 8.36 -0.11 -26.85
C SER A 67 7.13 -0.13 -25.94
N SER A 68 6.07 -0.85 -26.32
CA SER A 68 4.91 -1.05 -25.44
C SER A 68 4.32 -2.45 -25.55
N LYS A 69 3.56 -2.85 -24.54
CA LYS A 69 2.82 -4.11 -24.44
C LYS A 69 1.36 -3.81 -24.09
N ILE A 70 0.44 -4.63 -24.58
CA ILE A 70 -1.00 -4.44 -24.39
C ILE A 70 -1.60 -5.71 -23.75
N GLY A 71 -2.39 -5.54 -22.70
CA GLY A 71 -3.05 -6.63 -21.98
C GLY A 71 -3.78 -6.16 -20.72
N GLN A 72 -4.43 -7.08 -20.02
CA GLN A 72 -5.02 -6.84 -18.71
C GLN A 72 -3.93 -6.87 -17.63
N VAL A 73 -3.86 -5.85 -16.76
CA VAL A 73 -2.99 -5.90 -15.58
C VAL A 73 -3.62 -6.84 -14.54
N ILE A 74 -2.96 -7.97 -14.27
CA ILE A 74 -3.45 -8.99 -13.33
C ILE A 74 -2.60 -9.15 -12.06
N VAL A 75 -1.39 -8.56 -12.03
CA VAL A 75 -0.57 -8.43 -10.82
C VAL A 75 0.22 -7.13 -10.88
N ILE A 76 0.26 -6.40 -9.77
CA ILE A 76 1.33 -5.44 -9.45
C ILE A 76 1.92 -5.90 -8.12
N ASP A 77 3.17 -6.36 -8.15
CA ASP A 77 3.92 -6.88 -7.01
C ASP A 77 4.99 -5.87 -6.62
N SER A 78 4.76 -5.20 -5.49
CA SER A 78 5.64 -4.18 -4.91
C SER A 78 6.94 -4.73 -4.32
N GLN A 79 6.95 -6.01 -3.92
CA GLN A 79 8.06 -6.66 -3.22
C GLN A 79 9.01 -7.30 -4.22
N GLY A 80 8.47 -8.13 -5.12
CA GLY A 80 9.18 -8.68 -6.27
C GLY A 80 9.33 -7.71 -7.45
N GLN A 81 8.85 -6.47 -7.29
CA GLN A 81 8.98 -5.35 -8.24
C GLN A 81 8.63 -5.72 -9.68
N LYS A 82 7.49 -6.39 -9.87
CA LYS A 82 7.00 -6.85 -11.18
C LYS A 82 5.53 -6.53 -11.43
N LEU A 83 5.20 -6.27 -12.68
CA LEU A 83 3.84 -6.18 -13.21
C LEU A 83 3.59 -7.40 -14.10
N VAL A 84 2.43 -8.04 -13.99
CA VAL A 84 2.04 -9.14 -14.87
C VAL A 84 0.85 -8.72 -15.73
N LEU A 85 1.04 -8.81 -17.05
CA LEU A 85 -0.03 -8.70 -18.03
C LEU A 85 -0.61 -10.08 -18.36
N LYS A 86 -1.91 -10.11 -18.67
CA LYS A 86 -2.60 -11.22 -19.33
C LYS A 86 -3.05 -10.76 -20.72
N HIS A 87 -2.64 -11.47 -21.76
CA HIS A 87 -3.05 -11.22 -23.13
C HIS A 87 -4.41 -11.87 -23.43
N GLN A 88 -5.07 -11.45 -24.52
CA GLN A 88 -6.34 -12.05 -24.97
C GLN A 88 -6.23 -13.55 -25.27
N SER A 89 -5.02 -14.04 -25.63
CA SER A 89 -4.69 -15.45 -25.80
C SER A 89 -4.60 -16.25 -24.49
N GLY A 90 -4.86 -15.63 -23.34
CA GLY A 90 -4.69 -16.23 -22.00
C GLY A 90 -3.25 -16.29 -21.50
N GLN A 91 -2.26 -16.13 -22.39
CA GLN A 91 -0.84 -16.09 -22.03
C GLN A 91 -0.52 -14.90 -21.12
N THR A 92 0.41 -15.09 -20.17
CA THR A 92 0.85 -14.04 -19.25
C THR A 92 2.28 -13.58 -19.57
N LEU A 93 2.54 -12.30 -19.30
CA LEU A 93 3.84 -11.65 -19.50
C LEU A 93 4.23 -10.90 -18.23
N SER A 94 5.32 -11.33 -17.59
CA SER A 94 5.90 -10.64 -16.43
C SER A 94 6.89 -9.58 -16.90
N LEU A 95 6.74 -8.36 -16.40
CA LEU A 95 7.56 -7.18 -16.71
C LEU A 95 8.16 -6.63 -15.41
N PRO A 96 9.49 -6.48 -15.28
CA PRO A 96 10.07 -5.78 -14.15
C PRO A 96 9.60 -4.31 -14.12
N LEU A 97 9.12 -3.82 -12.98
CA LEU A 97 8.68 -2.42 -12.82
C LEU A 97 9.78 -1.42 -13.20
N GLY A 98 11.05 -1.82 -13.06
CA GLY A 98 12.20 -1.00 -13.45
C GLY A 98 12.33 -0.75 -14.96
N GLN A 99 11.69 -1.59 -15.79
CA GLN A 99 11.61 -1.42 -17.24
C GLN A 99 10.31 -0.71 -17.68
N VAL A 100 9.28 -0.69 -16.84
CA VAL A 100 8.05 0.06 -17.09
C VAL A 100 8.34 1.56 -16.95
N GLU A 101 7.87 2.34 -17.92
CA GLU A 101 7.81 3.80 -17.84
C GLU A 101 6.48 4.21 -17.24
N LYS A 102 5.37 3.75 -17.84
CA LYS A 102 4.00 4.02 -17.40
C LYS A 102 3.01 2.95 -17.87
N VAL A 103 1.89 2.85 -17.17
CA VAL A 103 0.71 2.08 -17.55
C VAL A 103 -0.39 3.07 -17.89
N VAL A 104 -1.01 2.96 -19.07
CA VAL A 104 -2.12 3.84 -19.49
C VAL A 104 -3.35 3.00 -19.80
N PHE A 105 -4.48 3.36 -19.20
CA PHE A 105 -5.79 2.78 -19.45
C PHE A 105 -6.61 3.81 -20.24
N LYS A 106 -6.87 3.54 -21.52
CA LYS A 106 -7.53 4.52 -22.40
C LYS A 106 -9.06 4.53 -22.19
N ASP A 107 -9.70 5.62 -22.58
CA ASP A 107 -11.15 5.65 -22.79
C ASP A 107 -11.62 4.62 -23.84
N GLY A 108 -12.93 4.32 -23.83
CA GLY A 108 -13.53 3.23 -24.60
C GLY A 108 -13.37 1.84 -23.96
N ASN A 109 -12.48 1.69 -22.96
CA ASN A 109 -12.28 0.41 -22.27
C ASN A 109 -13.31 0.14 -21.18
N VAL A 110 -13.49 -1.14 -20.89
CA VAL A 110 -14.37 -1.65 -19.83
C VAL A 110 -13.66 -1.57 -18.48
N PHE A 111 -14.40 -1.21 -17.43
CA PHE A 111 -14.05 -1.51 -16.05
C PHE A 111 -15.20 -2.23 -15.34
N TYR A 112 -14.94 -2.79 -14.16
CA TYR A 112 -15.98 -3.34 -13.30
C TYR A 112 -16.12 -2.49 -12.04
N ARG A 113 -17.35 -2.08 -11.72
CA ARG A 113 -17.66 -1.44 -10.43
C ARG A 113 -17.44 -2.43 -9.28
N SER A 114 -17.37 -1.91 -8.05
CA SER A 114 -17.15 -2.71 -6.83
C SER A 114 -18.25 -3.76 -6.57
N ASP A 115 -19.47 -3.52 -7.06
CA ASP A 115 -20.60 -4.46 -7.09
C ASP A 115 -20.48 -5.55 -8.19
N GLY A 116 -19.45 -5.50 -9.03
CA GLY A 116 -19.20 -6.43 -10.13
C GLY A 116 -19.90 -6.08 -11.44
N ARG A 117 -20.68 -4.99 -11.54
CA ARG A 117 -21.28 -4.55 -12.80
C ARG A 117 -20.22 -4.05 -13.78
N MET A 118 -20.33 -4.50 -15.03
CA MET A 118 -19.48 -4.08 -16.15
C MET A 118 -19.91 -2.70 -16.65
N VAL A 119 -18.94 -1.79 -16.89
CA VAL A 119 -19.18 -0.42 -17.36
C VAL A 119 -18.20 -0.08 -18.48
N TYR A 120 -18.70 0.47 -19.59
CA TYR A 120 -17.90 0.98 -20.70
C TYR A 120 -17.63 2.48 -20.52
N ARG A 121 -16.36 2.90 -20.46
CA ARG A 121 -15.98 4.33 -20.43
C ARG A 121 -16.30 5.00 -21.76
N GLY A 122 -17.04 6.12 -21.75
CA GLY A 122 -17.34 6.92 -22.94
C GLY A 122 -18.81 7.35 -23.02
N ASN A 123 -19.32 7.53 -24.25
CA ASN A 123 -20.54 8.26 -24.65
C ASN A 123 -21.89 7.88 -23.99
N SER A 124 -21.93 7.01 -22.99
CA SER A 124 -23.13 6.72 -22.17
C SER A 124 -22.82 6.46 -20.68
N ASN A 125 -21.55 6.50 -20.28
CA ASN A 125 -21.10 6.53 -18.89
C ASN A 125 -19.96 7.55 -18.81
N GLU A 126 -20.32 8.82 -18.64
CA GLU A 126 -19.37 9.92 -18.47
C GLU A 126 -18.80 9.95 -17.04
N PRO A 127 -17.62 10.55 -16.82
CA PRO A 127 -17.13 10.85 -15.49
C PRO A 127 -18.12 11.67 -14.66
N VAL A 128 -18.26 11.35 -13.37
CA VAL A 128 -19.04 12.15 -12.41
C VAL A 128 -18.21 13.23 -11.71
N GLY A 129 -16.97 13.44 -12.17
CA GLY A 129 -16.02 14.40 -11.62
C GLY A 129 -14.76 14.51 -12.48
N LYS A 130 -13.80 15.32 -12.02
CA LYS A 130 -12.52 15.52 -12.72
C LYS A 130 -11.51 14.41 -12.36
N GLN A 131 -10.53 14.20 -13.25
CA GLN A 131 -9.34 13.43 -12.92
C GLN A 131 -8.60 14.06 -11.74
N ASP A 132 -8.14 13.22 -10.81
CA ASP A 132 -7.21 13.59 -9.74
C ASP A 132 -5.86 12.87 -9.92
N SER A 133 -4.80 13.44 -9.34
CA SER A 133 -3.45 12.86 -9.27
C SER A 133 -3.05 12.65 -7.81
N TRP A 134 -2.52 11.47 -7.53
CA TRP A 134 -2.01 11.05 -6.23
C TRP A 134 -0.55 10.65 -6.40
N ASP A 135 0.35 11.46 -5.85
CA ASP A 135 1.79 11.39 -6.09
C ASP A 135 2.55 10.88 -4.86
N ASN A 136 3.62 10.13 -5.09
CA ASN A 136 4.44 9.51 -4.05
C ASN A 136 3.71 8.47 -3.16
N ILE A 137 2.62 7.85 -3.65
CA ILE A 137 1.96 6.70 -2.99
C ILE A 137 3.01 5.59 -2.74
N PRO A 138 3.22 5.09 -1.52
CA PRO A 138 4.10 3.94 -1.28
C PRO A 138 3.65 2.71 -2.08
N LEU A 139 4.57 1.95 -2.69
CA LEU A 139 4.18 0.82 -3.55
C LEU A 139 3.39 -0.29 -2.82
N ASN A 140 3.45 -0.35 -1.49
CA ASN A 140 2.67 -1.30 -0.66
C ASN A 140 1.28 -0.78 -0.28
N ASP A 141 1.01 0.51 -0.50
CA ASP A 141 -0.27 1.15 -0.17
C ASP A 141 -1.27 0.98 -1.33
N PHE A 142 -0.82 0.58 -2.53
CA PHE A 142 -1.70 0.04 -3.59
C PHE A 142 -1.80 -1.49 -3.50
N LYS A 143 -3.00 -2.03 -3.67
CA LYS A 143 -3.28 -3.48 -3.74
C LYS A 143 -4.26 -3.78 -4.86
N LEU A 144 -3.98 -4.84 -5.62
CA LEU A 144 -4.94 -5.42 -6.57
C LEU A 144 -5.72 -6.55 -5.85
N GLY A 145 -7.05 -6.47 -5.89
CA GLY A 145 -7.97 -7.45 -5.30
C GLY A 145 -8.40 -8.49 -6.33
N ASP A 146 -9.64 -8.38 -6.84
CA ASP A 146 -10.08 -9.23 -7.96
C ASP A 146 -9.41 -8.78 -9.26
N ALA A 147 -8.27 -9.40 -9.56
CA ALA A 147 -7.48 -9.21 -10.76
C ALA A 147 -8.23 -9.55 -12.07
N ASN A 148 -9.27 -10.40 -12.04
CA ASN A 148 -10.07 -10.67 -13.24
C ASN A 148 -11.03 -9.52 -13.54
N LYS A 149 -11.51 -8.82 -12.50
CA LYS A 149 -12.33 -7.60 -12.61
C LYS A 149 -11.52 -6.29 -12.60
N GLY A 150 -10.20 -6.35 -12.35
CA GLY A 150 -9.36 -5.17 -12.17
C GLY A 150 -9.69 -4.36 -10.90
N GLN A 151 -10.40 -4.94 -9.93
CA GLN A 151 -10.75 -4.24 -8.69
C GLN A 151 -9.50 -4.09 -7.81
N GLY A 152 -9.26 -2.89 -7.28
CA GLY A 152 -8.13 -2.61 -6.39
C GLY A 152 -8.46 -1.61 -5.29
N GLU A 153 -7.46 -1.34 -4.47
CA GLU A 153 -7.52 -0.43 -3.33
C GLU A 153 -6.22 0.37 -3.27
N VAL A 154 -6.31 1.67 -2.96
CA VAL A 154 -5.16 2.51 -2.65
C VAL A 154 -5.38 3.19 -1.31
N THR A 155 -4.44 3.04 -0.38
CA THR A 155 -4.45 3.74 0.90
C THR A 155 -3.91 5.15 0.69
N LEU A 156 -4.74 6.16 0.96
CA LEU A 156 -4.39 7.58 0.82
C LEU A 156 -4.46 8.29 2.18
N GLY A 157 -3.61 9.29 2.36
CA GLY A 157 -3.49 10.12 3.55
C GLY A 157 -2.18 10.91 3.53
N PRO A 158 -1.86 11.69 4.57
CA PRO A 158 -0.62 12.44 4.63
C PRO A 158 0.63 11.54 4.50
N PRO A 159 1.68 11.93 3.75
CA PRO A 159 1.84 13.16 2.98
C PRO A 159 1.45 13.04 1.48
N VAL A 160 0.72 11.98 1.08
CA VAL A 160 0.28 11.76 -0.32
C VAL A 160 -0.85 12.70 -0.71
N VAL A 161 -1.76 12.95 0.25
CA VAL A 161 -2.81 13.96 0.20
C VAL A 161 -2.96 14.58 1.59
N ASP A 162 -3.30 15.87 1.64
CA ASP A 162 -3.73 16.54 2.88
C ASP A 162 -5.13 16.09 3.34
N GLU A 163 -5.53 16.49 4.55
CA GLU A 163 -6.78 16.07 5.20
C GLU A 163 -8.03 16.58 4.45
N ASP A 164 -8.01 17.83 3.96
CA ASP A 164 -9.10 18.44 3.19
C ASP A 164 -9.31 17.69 1.86
N LYS A 165 -8.23 17.44 1.11
CA LYS A 165 -8.27 16.63 -0.12
C LYS A 165 -8.70 15.20 0.17
N LEU A 166 -8.27 14.61 1.28
CA LEU A 166 -8.70 13.28 1.69
C LEU A 166 -10.20 13.24 2.04
N GLU A 167 -10.77 14.27 2.66
CA GLU A 167 -12.22 14.39 2.83
C GLU A 167 -12.94 14.52 1.49
N GLY A 168 -12.45 15.37 0.57
CA GLY A 168 -12.99 15.46 -0.79
C GLY A 168 -13.03 14.10 -1.51
N ILE A 169 -11.92 13.34 -1.46
CA ILE A 169 -11.84 11.98 -2.02
C ILE A 169 -12.82 11.03 -1.31
N ARG A 170 -12.93 11.10 0.03
CA ARG A 170 -13.89 10.29 0.82
C ARG A 170 -15.35 10.60 0.47
N LEU A 171 -15.69 11.84 0.15
CA LEU A 171 -17.05 12.23 -0.26
C LEU A 171 -17.37 11.72 -1.67
N VAL A 172 -16.42 11.82 -2.61
CA VAL A 172 -16.55 11.27 -3.98
C VAL A 172 -16.68 9.73 -3.95
N ALA A 173 -15.83 9.06 -3.18
CA ALA A 173 -15.78 7.59 -3.08
C ALA A 173 -16.99 6.93 -2.38
N ARG A 174 -17.91 7.71 -1.79
CA ARG A 174 -19.20 7.19 -1.27
C ARG A 174 -20.22 6.93 -2.38
N ASN A 175 -20.20 7.73 -3.43
CA ASN A 175 -21.22 7.76 -4.49
C ASN A 175 -20.71 7.30 -5.86
N SER A 176 -19.39 7.15 -6.00
CA SER A 176 -18.70 6.82 -7.26
C SER A 176 -17.45 5.99 -6.98
N GLN A 177 -16.84 5.43 -8.03
CA GLN A 177 -15.58 4.71 -7.95
C GLN A 177 -14.53 5.35 -8.85
N PHE A 178 -13.34 5.56 -8.30
CA PHE A 178 -12.19 6.04 -9.06
C PHE A 178 -11.70 4.96 -10.03
N VAL A 179 -11.71 5.28 -11.32
CA VAL A 179 -11.17 4.43 -12.39
C VAL A 179 -9.79 4.95 -12.74
N VAL A 180 -8.79 4.08 -12.74
CA VAL A 180 -7.40 4.46 -13.02
C VAL A 180 -7.22 4.76 -14.51
N ASP A 181 -6.56 5.88 -14.79
CA ASP A 181 -6.19 6.35 -16.13
C ASP A 181 -4.71 6.11 -16.41
N GLU A 182 -3.85 6.39 -15.43
CA GLU A 182 -2.40 6.26 -15.56
C GLU A 182 -1.75 5.78 -14.24
N MET A 183 -0.71 4.94 -14.35
CA MET A 183 0.21 4.63 -13.26
C MET A 183 1.66 4.84 -13.69
N GLN A 184 2.50 5.42 -12.82
CA GLN A 184 3.96 5.54 -13.01
C GLN A 184 4.70 5.06 -11.77
N PHE A 185 5.86 4.40 -11.92
CA PHE A 185 6.58 3.76 -10.82
C PHE A 185 7.95 4.41 -10.55
N ASN A 186 8.18 4.85 -9.33
CA ASN A 186 9.45 5.41 -8.84
C ASN A 186 10.12 4.43 -7.87
N LEU A 187 10.79 3.41 -8.44
CA LEU A 187 11.47 2.38 -7.65
C LEU A 187 12.56 2.91 -6.69
N PRO A 188 13.40 3.91 -7.04
CA PRO A 188 14.36 4.49 -6.10
C PRO A 188 13.71 5.05 -4.82
N LYS A 189 12.52 5.66 -4.93
CA LYS A 189 11.73 6.11 -3.77
C LYS A 189 10.82 5.01 -3.17
N LYS A 190 10.66 3.88 -3.85
CA LYS A 190 9.63 2.85 -3.61
C LYS A 190 8.20 3.40 -3.60
N THR A 191 7.92 4.35 -4.50
CA THR A 191 6.59 4.99 -4.64
C THR A 191 6.03 4.86 -6.06
N MET A 192 4.77 5.27 -6.24
CA MET A 192 4.10 5.42 -7.53
C MET A 192 3.28 6.72 -7.58
N MET A 193 2.93 7.14 -8.80
CA MET A 193 1.86 8.09 -9.08
C MET A 193 0.67 7.30 -9.64
N ILE A 194 -0.54 7.65 -9.21
CA ILE A 194 -1.80 7.20 -9.82
C ILE A 194 -2.58 8.43 -10.27
N LYS A 195 -3.07 8.41 -11.52
CA LYS A 195 -4.14 9.31 -11.97
C LYS A 195 -5.44 8.52 -12.10
N ALA A 196 -6.52 9.06 -11.57
CA ALA A 196 -7.82 8.39 -11.61
C ALA A 196 -8.98 9.38 -11.72
N THR A 197 -10.05 8.93 -12.38
CA THR A 197 -11.26 9.71 -12.67
C THR A 197 -12.48 8.99 -12.08
N PRO A 198 -13.40 9.66 -11.37
CA PRO A 198 -14.55 9.01 -10.76
C PRO A 198 -15.69 8.73 -11.77
N TYR A 199 -16.27 7.53 -11.70
CA TYR A 199 -17.41 7.03 -12.49
C TYR A 199 -18.41 6.21 -11.62
#